data_AF-A0A2V2E5T9-F1
#
_entry.id   AF-A0A2V2E5T9-F1
#
_cell.length_a   1.000
_cell.length_b   1.000
_cell.length_c   1.000
_cell.angle_alpha   90.00
_cell.angle_beta   90.00
_cell.angle_gamma   90.00
#
_symmetry.space_group_name_H-M   'P 1'
#
loop_
_entity.id
_entity.type
_entity.pdbx_description
1 polymer ?
#
loop_
_entity_poly.entity_id
_entity_poly.type
_entity_poly.pdbx_seq_one_letter_code
_entity_poly.pdbx_strand_id
1 'polypeptide(L)'
;MKNVSFYAPGAKFYENEYHKNNREKFKSISISGNNCILNCPHCGGQMLKNMINAETPQRLSDICDNLISEGCEGILLSGGCNKAASVDLMPFCDVISKISKKIKIAVHCGFATNDTLLGLKNSGVSTVFFDVIGSAQTIKSILGINADVNDYAEKLLYMKKIGLECSPHIIIGLDYGKIKGEYA
;
A
#
# COMPACT_ATOMS: atom_id res chain seq x y z
N MET A 1 2.36 -26.10 18.43
CA MET A 1 2.74 -24.70 18.73
C MET A 1 2.37 -23.85 17.54
N LYS A 2 1.73 -22.69 17.74
CA LYS A 2 1.52 -21.71 16.66
C LYS A 2 2.81 -20.94 16.48
N ASN A 3 3.39 -20.97 15.28
CA ASN A 3 4.53 -20.14 14.94
C ASN A 3 4.05 -18.69 14.77
N VAL A 4 4.73 -17.73 15.40
CA VAL A 4 4.49 -16.30 15.22
C VAL A 4 5.67 -15.75 14.42
N SER A 5 5.38 -15.15 13.27
CA SER A 5 6.38 -14.51 12.41
C SER A 5 6.33 -13.01 12.62
N PHE A 6 7.51 -12.39 12.78
CA PHE A 6 7.67 -10.94 12.84
C PHE A 6 8.37 -10.47 11.58
N TYR A 7 7.88 -9.36 11.01
CA TYR A 7 8.45 -8.72 9.84
C TYR A 7 8.85 -7.29 10.18
N ALA A 8 10.07 -6.90 9.83
CA ALA A 8 10.54 -5.51 9.95
C ALA A 8 10.46 -4.83 8.57
N PRO A 9 9.95 -3.60 8.47
CA PRO A 9 9.89 -2.88 7.19
C PRO A 9 11.29 -2.69 6.56
N GLY A 10 11.45 -2.99 5.27
CA GLY A 10 12.74 -2.84 4.59
C GLY A 10 13.23 -1.39 4.43
N ALA A 11 12.36 -0.40 4.60
CA ALA A 11 12.68 1.01 4.34
C ALA A 11 13.74 1.59 5.29
N LYS A 12 13.79 1.12 6.55
CA LYS A 12 14.79 1.51 7.55
C LYS A 12 15.84 0.42 7.71
N PHE A 13 17.04 0.81 8.12
CA PHE A 13 18.07 -0.16 8.52
C PHE A 13 17.81 -0.61 9.95
N TYR A 14 17.89 -1.92 10.20
CA TYR A 14 17.79 -2.54 11.50
C TYR A 14 18.99 -3.47 11.67
N GLU A 15 19.71 -3.34 12.77
CA GLU A 15 20.79 -4.23 13.17
C GLU A 15 20.80 -4.38 14.70
N ASN A 16 20.65 -5.61 15.16
CA ASN A 16 20.83 -6.03 16.55
C ASN A 16 21.33 -7.48 16.57
N GLU A 17 21.52 -8.05 17.77
CA GLU A 17 22.03 -9.41 17.95
C GLU A 17 21.14 -10.52 17.35
N TYR A 18 19.85 -10.25 17.11
CA TYR A 18 18.87 -11.22 16.59
C TYR A 18 18.50 -10.99 15.12
N HIS A 19 18.72 -9.78 14.59
CA HIS A 19 18.22 -9.39 13.28
C HIS A 19 19.08 -8.31 12.62
N LYS A 20 19.39 -8.54 11.34
CA LYS A 20 19.95 -7.54 10.42
C LYS A 20 19.20 -7.59 9.10
N ASN A 21 18.67 -6.46 8.64
CA ASN A 21 17.97 -6.43 7.36
C ASN A 21 18.88 -5.94 6.21
N ASN A 22 18.49 -6.28 4.98
CA ASN A 22 19.08 -5.74 3.76
C ASN A 22 18.04 -4.81 3.10
N ARG A 23 18.36 -3.51 3.04
CA ARG A 23 17.50 -2.46 2.48
C ARG A 23 17.35 -2.54 0.95
N GLU A 24 18.14 -3.37 0.30
CA GLU A 24 18.07 -3.60 -1.16
C GLU A 24 17.05 -4.67 -1.53
N LYS A 25 16.65 -5.54 -0.58
CA LYS A 25 15.73 -6.65 -0.86
C LYS A 25 14.29 -6.22 -1.10
N PHE A 26 13.87 -5.08 -0.56
CA PHE A 26 12.49 -4.63 -0.67
C PHE A 26 12.39 -3.11 -0.82
N LYS A 27 11.98 -2.64 -1.99
CA LYS A 27 11.92 -1.21 -2.33
C LYS A 27 10.49 -0.68 -2.36
N SER A 28 10.33 0.62 -2.11
CA SER A 28 9.04 1.31 -2.21
C SER A 28 9.00 2.17 -3.46
N ILE A 29 7.97 2.00 -4.29
CA ILE A 29 7.79 2.68 -5.57
C ILE A 29 6.46 3.41 -5.60
N SER A 30 6.48 4.69 -5.96
CA SER A 30 5.30 5.53 -6.13
C SER A 30 4.91 5.67 -7.60
N ILE A 31 3.69 5.28 -7.95
CA ILE A 31 3.17 5.43 -9.32
C ILE A 31 2.60 6.82 -9.64
N SER A 32 2.60 7.73 -8.66
CA SER A 32 2.22 9.14 -8.87
C SER A 32 3.38 10.10 -8.58
N GLY A 33 4.58 9.55 -8.39
CA GLY A 33 5.73 10.30 -7.88
C GLY A 33 5.42 10.89 -6.51
N ASN A 34 5.62 12.21 -6.35
CA ASN A 34 5.34 12.92 -5.10
C ASN A 34 3.93 13.52 -5.02
N ASN A 35 3.08 13.27 -6.02
CA ASN A 35 1.78 13.94 -6.13
C ASN A 35 0.70 13.17 -5.40
N CYS A 36 -0.03 13.85 -4.51
CA CYS A 36 -1.23 13.36 -3.83
C CYS A 36 -2.28 14.47 -3.80
N ILE A 37 -3.46 14.21 -4.38
CA ILE A 37 -4.53 15.22 -4.46
C ILE A 37 -5.14 15.49 -3.09
N LEU A 38 -5.27 14.45 -2.25
CA LEU A 38 -5.87 14.61 -0.92
C LEU A 38 -5.05 15.52 0.00
N ASN A 39 -3.71 15.47 -0.10
CA ASN A 39 -2.77 16.19 0.76
C ASN A 39 -3.21 16.24 2.25
N CYS A 40 -3.68 15.11 2.76
CA CYS A 40 -4.45 15.07 3.99
C CYS A 40 -3.55 15.26 5.23
N PRO A 41 -4.09 15.74 6.37
CA PRO A 41 -3.35 15.89 7.62
C PRO A 41 -2.58 14.65 8.10
N HIS A 42 -2.96 13.45 7.68
CA HIS A 42 -2.27 12.22 8.05
C HIS A 42 -0.77 12.23 7.66
N CYS A 43 -0.48 12.55 6.40
CA CYS A 43 0.90 12.45 5.89
C CYS A 43 1.36 13.67 5.10
N GLY A 44 0.46 14.53 4.61
CA GLY A 44 0.80 15.70 3.79
C GLY A 44 1.73 15.37 2.61
N GLY A 45 1.59 14.18 2.02
CA GLY A 45 2.44 13.68 0.93
C GLY A 45 3.87 13.28 1.33
N GLN A 46 4.26 13.36 2.61
CA GLN A 46 5.64 13.10 3.03
C GLN A 46 6.08 11.65 2.79
N MET A 47 5.15 10.68 2.84
CA MET A 47 5.47 9.27 2.59
C MET A 47 6.02 9.05 1.17
N LEU A 48 5.52 9.80 0.19
CA LEU A 48 5.90 9.64 -1.21
C LEU A 48 7.35 10.09 -1.50
N LYS A 49 7.84 11.07 -0.73
CA LYS A 49 9.16 11.69 -0.96
C LYS A 49 10.35 10.73 -0.88
N ASN A 50 10.19 9.61 -0.18
CA ASN A 50 11.24 8.60 0.01
C ASN A 50 11.05 7.38 -0.89
N MET A 51 10.08 7.42 -1.81
CA MET A 51 9.79 6.34 -2.75
C MET A 51 10.48 6.59 -4.09
N ILE A 52 10.76 5.51 -4.82
CA ILE A 52 11.24 5.60 -6.20
C ILE A 52 10.06 5.99 -7.09
N ASN A 53 10.21 6.99 -7.95
CA ASN A 53 9.12 7.47 -8.81
C ASN A 53 8.99 6.62 -10.08
N ALA A 54 7.77 6.15 -10.35
CA ALA A 54 7.42 5.33 -11.51
C ALA A 54 6.05 5.72 -12.07
N GLU A 55 5.93 6.95 -12.57
CA GLU A 55 4.66 7.57 -12.98
C GLU A 55 4.01 6.93 -14.21
N THR A 56 4.70 6.02 -14.90
CA THR A 56 4.18 5.31 -16.07
C THR A 56 4.45 3.81 -16.00
N PRO A 57 3.62 2.95 -16.63
CA PRO A 57 3.85 1.51 -16.67
C PRO A 57 5.22 1.13 -17.24
N GLN A 58 5.69 1.84 -18.28
CA GLN A 58 7.01 1.59 -18.86
C GLN A 58 8.11 1.91 -17.84
N ARG A 59 8.02 3.06 -17.16
CA ARG A 59 9.00 3.45 -16.15
C ARG A 59 9.05 2.45 -14.98
N LEU A 60 7.88 1.96 -14.55
CA LEU A 60 7.79 0.90 -13.54
C LEU A 60 8.51 -0.37 -14.00
N SER A 61 8.31 -0.78 -15.25
CA SER A 61 9.00 -1.94 -15.83
C SER A 61 10.52 -1.77 -15.77
N ASP A 62 11.03 -0.65 -16.28
CA ASP A 62 12.48 -0.39 -16.35
C ASP A 62 13.13 -0.38 -14.96
N ILE A 63 12.47 0.25 -13.98
CA ILE A 63 12.93 0.27 -12.58
C ILE A 63 12.95 -1.15 -12.01
N CYS A 64 11.89 -1.92 -12.22
CA CYS A 64 11.80 -3.27 -11.66
C CYS A 64 12.82 -4.22 -12.30
N ASP A 65 13.07 -4.13 -13.61
CA ASP A 65 14.08 -4.96 -14.27
C ASP A 65 15.49 -4.66 -13.70
N ASN A 66 15.82 -3.39 -13.46
CA ASN A 66 17.07 -3.02 -12.79
C ASN A 66 17.14 -3.54 -11.36
N LEU A 67 16.12 -3.29 -10.54
CA LEU A 67 16.09 -3.75 -9.15
C LEU A 67 16.20 -5.28 -9.04
N ILE A 68 15.53 -6.02 -9.92
CA ILE A 68 15.61 -7.48 -9.98
C ILE A 68 17.03 -7.93 -10.31
N SER A 69 17.72 -7.26 -11.25
CA SER A 69 19.11 -7.56 -11.57
C SER A 69 20.08 -7.30 -10.40
N GLU A 70 19.72 -6.39 -9.50
CA GLU A 70 20.46 -6.06 -8.27
C GLU A 70 20.10 -6.97 -7.08
N GLY A 71 19.23 -7.97 -7.29
CA GLY A 71 18.83 -8.93 -6.26
C GLY A 71 17.67 -8.49 -5.37
N CYS A 72 16.86 -7.52 -5.81
CA CYS A 72 15.60 -7.18 -5.15
C CYS A 72 14.64 -8.37 -5.17
N GLU A 73 14.02 -8.68 -4.03
CA GLU A 73 13.11 -9.83 -3.86
C GLU A 73 11.63 -9.40 -3.84
N GLY A 74 11.36 -8.10 -3.67
CA GLY A 74 10.01 -7.57 -3.74
C GLY A 74 9.90 -6.05 -3.69
N ILE A 75 8.69 -5.56 -3.95
CA ILE A 75 8.39 -4.12 -3.92
C ILE A 75 7.08 -3.83 -3.19
N LEU A 76 7.02 -2.65 -2.56
CA LEU A 76 5.78 -1.98 -2.19
C LEU A 76 5.43 -0.99 -3.31
N LEU A 77 4.33 -1.25 -4.01
CA LEU A 77 3.76 -0.31 -4.96
C LEU A 77 2.69 0.54 -4.27
N SER A 78 2.78 1.85 -4.38
CA SER A 78 1.79 2.78 -3.83
C SER A 78 1.78 4.05 -4.68
N GLY A 79 1.14 5.10 -4.18
CA GLY A 79 1.09 6.41 -4.80
C GLY A 79 0.22 7.34 -3.97
N GLY A 80 0.23 8.61 -4.34
CA GLY A 80 -0.73 9.57 -3.82
C GLY A 80 -2.14 9.27 -4.31
N CYS A 81 -3.09 9.61 -3.45
CA CYS A 81 -4.49 9.37 -3.72
C CYS A 81 -5.08 10.45 -4.64
N ASN A 82 -5.99 10.02 -5.52
CA ASN A 82 -6.86 10.87 -6.31
C ASN A 82 -8.02 11.43 -5.45
N LYS A 83 -8.97 12.15 -6.08
CA LYS A 83 -10.14 12.72 -5.39
C LYS A 83 -11.07 11.68 -4.77
N ALA A 84 -11.06 10.44 -5.27
CA ALA A 84 -11.83 9.33 -4.75
C ALA A 84 -11.04 8.53 -3.68
N ALA A 85 -9.96 9.11 -3.15
CA ALA A 85 -9.10 8.48 -2.15
C ALA A 85 -8.41 7.19 -2.60
N SER A 86 -8.32 6.96 -3.90
CA SER A 86 -7.70 5.77 -4.50
C SER A 86 -6.37 6.12 -5.15
N VAL A 87 -5.46 5.14 -5.21
CA VAL A 87 -4.28 5.21 -6.08
C VAL A 87 -4.65 4.67 -7.47
N ASP A 88 -4.25 5.36 -8.55
CA ASP A 88 -4.66 5.04 -9.93
C ASP A 88 -3.87 3.84 -10.52
N LEU A 89 -4.08 2.66 -9.94
CA LEU A 89 -3.31 1.44 -10.24
C LEU A 89 -3.80 0.64 -11.46
N MET A 90 -5.03 0.87 -11.92
CA MET A 90 -5.61 0.10 -13.03
C MET A 90 -4.72 0.11 -14.29
N PRO A 91 -4.17 1.26 -14.75
CA PRO A 91 -3.28 1.30 -15.92
C PRO A 91 -1.98 0.50 -15.76
N PHE A 92 -1.62 0.10 -14.54
CA PHE A 92 -0.39 -0.63 -14.24
C PHE A 92 -0.62 -2.15 -14.12
N CYS A 93 -1.86 -2.65 -14.17
CA CYS A 93 -2.15 -4.07 -13.93
C CYS A 93 -1.36 -5.00 -14.88
N ASP A 94 -1.25 -4.66 -16.16
CA ASP A 94 -0.51 -5.49 -17.13
C ASP A 94 0.99 -5.59 -16.80
N VAL A 95 1.62 -4.48 -16.40
CA VAL A 95 3.04 -4.50 -16.01
C VAL A 95 3.24 -5.17 -14.65
N ILE A 96 2.33 -4.95 -13.69
CA ILE A 96 2.31 -5.64 -12.41
C ILE A 96 2.26 -7.16 -12.63
N SER A 97 1.41 -7.64 -13.55
CA SER A 97 1.29 -9.06 -13.90
C SER A 97 2.59 -9.67 -14.45
N LYS A 98 3.41 -8.88 -15.14
CA LYS A 98 4.73 -9.33 -15.62
C LYS A 98 5.75 -9.36 -14.48
N ILE A 99 5.76 -8.35 -13.62
CA ILE A 99 6.72 -8.23 -12.50
C ILE A 99 6.42 -9.26 -11.40
N SER A 100 5.16 -9.53 -11.10
CA SER A 100 4.74 -10.43 -10.01
C SER A 100 5.18 -11.88 -10.21
N LYS A 101 5.48 -12.27 -11.46
CA LYS A 101 6.05 -13.58 -11.81
C LYS A 101 7.53 -13.71 -11.41
N LYS A 102 8.22 -12.58 -11.20
CA LYS A 102 9.65 -12.52 -10.90
C LYS A 102 9.92 -12.24 -9.42
N ILE A 103 9.13 -11.36 -8.79
CA ILE A 103 9.32 -10.89 -7.41
C ILE A 103 7.99 -10.69 -6.68
N LYS A 104 8.02 -10.52 -5.35
CA LYS A 104 6.82 -10.22 -4.56
C LYS A 104 6.37 -8.77 -4.76
N ILE A 105 5.06 -8.55 -4.83
CA ILE A 105 4.48 -7.21 -4.94
C ILE A 105 3.44 -7.04 -3.84
N ALA A 106 3.70 -6.17 -2.88
CA ALA A 106 2.68 -5.63 -1.99
C ALA A 106 2.16 -4.31 -2.58
N VAL A 107 0.86 -4.03 -2.41
CA VAL A 107 0.27 -2.80 -2.95
C VAL A 107 -0.47 -2.06 -1.84
N HIS A 108 -0.24 -0.76 -1.69
CA HIS A 108 -1.12 0.11 -0.92
C HIS A 108 -1.97 0.92 -1.90
N CYS A 109 -3.27 0.62 -1.96
CA CYS A 109 -4.15 1.06 -3.03
C CYS A 109 -5.11 2.21 -2.64
N GLY A 110 -5.11 2.64 -1.38
CA GLY A 110 -6.16 3.51 -0.85
C GLY A 110 -7.55 2.90 -1.04
N PHE A 111 -8.55 3.74 -1.31
CA PHE A 111 -9.96 3.40 -1.51
C PHE A 111 -10.29 2.88 -2.92
N ALA A 112 -9.44 2.00 -3.47
CA ALA A 112 -9.55 1.46 -4.82
C ALA A 112 -10.93 0.88 -5.16
N THR A 113 -11.34 1.05 -6.42
CA THR A 113 -12.60 0.51 -6.94
C THR A 113 -12.57 -1.02 -7.01
N ASN A 114 -13.75 -1.63 -7.09
CA ASN A 114 -13.87 -3.08 -7.22
C ASN A 114 -13.18 -3.63 -8.47
N ASP A 115 -13.19 -2.89 -9.56
CA ASP A 115 -12.47 -3.23 -10.79
C ASP A 115 -10.97 -3.20 -10.56
N THR A 116 -10.44 -2.15 -9.93
CA THR A 116 -9.00 -2.05 -9.63
C THR A 116 -8.56 -3.19 -8.71
N LEU A 117 -9.33 -3.51 -7.66
CA LEU A 117 -9.04 -4.64 -6.77
C LEU A 117 -9.05 -5.98 -7.52
N LEU A 118 -10.01 -6.20 -8.42
CA LEU A 118 -10.04 -7.39 -9.27
C LEU A 118 -8.84 -7.44 -10.23
N GLY A 119 -8.47 -6.31 -10.81
CA GLY A 119 -7.28 -6.15 -11.64
C GLY A 119 -6.00 -6.52 -10.89
N LEU A 120 -5.82 -6.02 -9.67
CA LEU A 120 -4.69 -6.36 -8.81
C LEU A 120 -4.65 -7.86 -8.48
N LYS A 121 -5.79 -8.47 -8.12
CA LYS A 121 -5.91 -9.91 -7.90
C LYS A 121 -5.49 -10.71 -9.14
N ASN A 122 -5.98 -10.33 -10.32
CA ASN A 122 -5.65 -11.01 -11.57
C ASN A 122 -4.19 -10.77 -12.00
N SER A 123 -3.58 -9.67 -11.54
CA SER A 123 -2.17 -9.34 -11.77
C SER A 123 -1.20 -10.10 -10.85
N GLY A 124 -1.71 -10.91 -9.91
CA GLY A 124 -0.88 -11.76 -9.05
C GLY A 124 -0.12 -11.01 -7.96
N VAL A 125 -0.64 -9.88 -7.49
CA VAL A 125 -0.06 -9.20 -6.31
C VAL A 125 -0.08 -10.14 -5.11
N SER A 126 0.93 -10.05 -4.26
CA SER A 126 1.08 -10.93 -3.11
C SER A 126 0.14 -10.56 -1.97
N THR A 127 -0.12 -9.26 -1.78
CA THR A 127 -1.07 -8.75 -0.78
C THR A 127 -1.39 -7.28 -1.06
N VAL A 128 -2.55 -6.83 -0.60
CA VAL A 128 -2.93 -5.42 -0.53
C VAL A 128 -2.92 -4.92 0.91
N PHE A 129 -2.23 -3.82 1.14
CA PHE A 129 -2.27 -3.07 2.39
C PHE A 129 -3.46 -2.12 2.35
N PHE A 130 -4.33 -2.24 3.35
CA PHE A 130 -5.54 -1.43 3.45
C PHE A 130 -5.69 -0.87 4.87
N ASP A 131 -5.61 0.45 5.01
CA ASP A 131 -5.77 1.10 6.31
C ASP A 131 -7.26 1.13 6.68
N VAL A 132 -7.61 0.69 7.89
CA VAL A 132 -8.98 0.61 8.39
C VAL A 132 -9.18 1.66 9.46
N ILE A 133 -10.12 2.58 9.24
CA ILE A 133 -10.40 3.69 10.16
C ILE A 133 -11.78 3.51 10.78
N GLY A 134 -11.82 3.23 12.09
CA GLY A 134 -13.06 2.96 12.83
C GLY A 134 -13.84 4.19 13.31
N SER A 135 -13.54 5.39 12.80
CA SER A 135 -14.17 6.64 13.25
C SER A 135 -14.53 7.54 12.07
N ALA A 136 -15.83 7.77 11.87
CA ALA A 136 -16.33 8.70 10.85
C ALA A 136 -15.78 10.12 11.03
N GLN A 137 -15.56 10.56 12.27
CA GLN A 137 -14.94 11.85 12.54
C GLN A 137 -13.50 11.87 12.02
N THR A 138 -12.71 10.82 12.31
CA THR A 138 -11.30 10.71 11.89
C THR A 138 -11.20 10.64 10.37
N ILE A 139 -12.06 9.86 9.72
CA ILE A 139 -12.13 9.78 8.25
C ILE A 139 -12.34 11.19 7.65
N LYS A 140 -13.30 11.93 8.18
CA LYS A 140 -13.63 13.27 7.67
C LYS A 140 -12.55 14.31 7.99
N SER A 141 -12.04 14.37 9.21
CA SER A 141 -11.11 15.44 9.62
C SER A 141 -9.67 15.19 9.21
N ILE A 142 -9.23 13.93 9.19
CA ILE A 142 -7.83 13.56 8.94
C ILE A 142 -7.59 13.11 7.51
N LEU A 143 -8.51 12.34 6.92
CA LEU A 143 -8.34 11.88 5.54
C LEU A 143 -9.05 12.81 4.54
N GLY A 144 -10.13 13.49 4.96
CA GLY A 144 -10.88 14.41 4.11
C GLY A 144 -11.67 13.69 3.02
N ILE A 145 -12.00 12.42 3.22
CA ILE A 145 -12.66 11.57 2.22
C ILE A 145 -14.15 11.40 2.55
N ASN A 146 -14.96 11.25 1.51
CA ASN A 146 -16.39 10.97 1.66
C ASN A 146 -16.61 9.45 1.76
N ALA A 147 -16.29 8.90 2.93
CA ALA A 147 -16.50 7.50 3.27
C ALA A 147 -16.99 7.38 4.72
N ASP A 148 -17.70 6.30 5.02
CA ASP A 148 -18.06 5.89 6.37
C ASP A 148 -17.25 4.66 6.82
N VAL A 149 -17.46 4.21 8.06
CA VAL A 149 -16.77 3.05 8.63
C VAL A 149 -17.20 1.74 7.95
N ASN A 150 -18.44 1.66 7.47
CA ASN A 150 -18.97 0.47 6.81
C ASN A 150 -18.34 0.28 5.43
N ASP A 151 -18.00 1.36 4.71
CA ASP A 151 -17.31 1.29 3.42
C ASP A 151 -15.98 0.52 3.51
N TYR A 152 -15.26 0.63 4.64
CA TYR A 152 -14.04 -0.16 4.88
C TYR A 152 -14.37 -1.64 5.05
N ALA A 153 -15.42 -1.97 5.80
CA ALA A 153 -15.87 -3.34 5.99
C ALA A 153 -16.35 -3.97 4.67
N GLU A 154 -17.09 -3.22 3.86
CA GLU A 154 -17.55 -3.67 2.54
C GLU A 154 -16.37 -3.97 1.60
N LYS A 155 -15.35 -3.11 1.57
CA LYS A 155 -14.13 -3.36 0.79
C LYS A 155 -13.37 -4.59 1.27
N LEU A 156 -13.22 -4.78 2.59
CA LEU A 156 -12.60 -5.99 3.15
C LEU A 156 -13.37 -7.25 2.76
N LEU A 157 -14.71 -7.22 2.84
CA LEU A 157 -15.58 -8.31 2.43
C LEU A 157 -15.45 -8.60 0.92
N TYR A 158 -15.36 -7.55 0.10
CA TYR A 158 -15.16 -7.71 -1.34
C TYR A 158 -13.79 -8.34 -1.66
N MET A 159 -12.70 -7.85 -1.07
CA MET A 159 -11.36 -8.43 -1.25
C MET A 159 -11.33 -9.91 -0.85
N LYS A 160 -11.95 -10.25 0.29
CA LYS A 160 -12.12 -11.64 0.73
C LYS A 160 -12.94 -12.45 -0.28
N LYS A 161 -14.05 -11.92 -0.80
CA LYS A 161 -14.92 -12.58 -1.77
C LYS A 161 -14.18 -12.93 -3.07
N ILE A 162 -13.32 -12.04 -3.57
CA ILE A 162 -12.56 -12.28 -4.82
C ILE A 162 -11.26 -13.07 -4.60
N GLY A 163 -10.94 -13.42 -3.36
CA GLY A 163 -9.71 -14.13 -3.00
C GLY A 163 -8.45 -13.26 -3.13
N LEU A 164 -8.57 -11.94 -2.97
CA LEU A 164 -7.44 -11.04 -2.91
C LEU A 164 -6.88 -11.01 -1.48
N GLU A 165 -5.63 -11.43 -1.32
CA GLU A 165 -4.95 -11.37 -0.03
C GLU A 165 -4.85 -9.92 0.45
N CYS A 166 -5.28 -9.67 1.68
CA CYS A 166 -5.32 -8.33 2.26
C CYS A 166 -4.68 -8.35 3.66
N SER A 167 -3.76 -7.42 3.88
CA SER A 167 -3.23 -7.09 5.20
C SER A 167 -3.91 -5.80 5.68
N PRO A 168 -5.02 -5.88 6.43
CA PRO A 168 -5.65 -4.71 7.02
C PRO A 168 -4.77 -4.11 8.12
N HIS A 169 -4.63 -2.79 8.14
CA HIS A 169 -3.86 -2.07 9.15
C HIS A 169 -4.76 -1.16 9.98
N ILE A 170 -4.59 -1.21 11.30
CA ILE A 170 -5.19 -0.24 12.22
C ILE A 170 -4.11 0.79 12.57
N ILE A 171 -4.39 2.06 12.34
CA ILE A 171 -3.48 3.16 12.64
C ILE A 171 -3.85 3.76 13.99
N ILE A 172 -3.05 3.48 15.02
CA ILE A 172 -3.29 3.97 16.38
C ILE A 172 -3.01 5.47 16.48
N GLY A 173 -3.99 6.24 16.97
CA GLY A 173 -3.81 7.65 17.26
C GLY A 173 -3.81 8.53 16.02
N LEU A 174 -4.51 8.11 14.96
CA LEU A 174 -4.57 8.85 13.70
C LEU A 174 -5.14 10.26 13.88
N ASP A 175 -6.09 10.44 14.81
CA ASP A 175 -6.66 11.76 15.16
C ASP A 175 -5.75 12.51 16.14
N TYR A 176 -4.62 13.02 15.65
CA TYR A 176 -3.66 13.81 16.42
C TYR A 176 -3.22 13.16 17.75
N GLY A 177 -2.98 11.84 17.73
CA GLY A 177 -2.57 11.04 18.88
C GLY A 177 -3.73 10.54 19.75
N LYS A 178 -4.98 10.90 19.44
CA LYS A 178 -6.17 10.41 20.15
C LYS A 178 -6.63 9.09 19.54
N ILE A 179 -6.87 8.11 20.40
CA ILE A 179 -7.52 6.85 20.01
C ILE A 179 -9.01 7.13 19.83
N LYS A 180 -9.49 6.99 18.60
CA LYS A 180 -10.89 7.05 18.20
C LYS A 180 -11.20 5.99 17.13
N GLY A 181 -11.86 4.92 17.54
CA GLY A 181 -12.36 3.86 16.66
C GLY A 181 -11.43 2.67 16.46
N GLU A 182 -10.20 2.70 16.96
CA GLU A 182 -9.21 1.62 16.79
C GLU A 182 -9.48 0.38 17.66
N TYR A 183 -10.40 0.49 18.63
CA TYR A 183 -10.88 -0.62 19.47
C TYR A 183 -12.26 -1.15 19.03
N ALA A 184 -12.86 -0.54 18.01
CA ALA A 184 -14.24 -0.81 17.61
C ALA A 184 -14.39 -2.12 16.84
#